data_AF-A0A1Y1XK88-F1
#
_entry.id   AF-A0A1Y1XK88-F1
#
_cell.length_a   1.000
_cell.length_b   1.000
_cell.length_c   1.000
_cell.angle_alpha   90.00
_cell.angle_beta   90.00
_cell.angle_gamma   90.00
#
_symmetry.space_group_name_H-M   'P 1'
#
loop_
_entity.id
_entity.type
_entity.pdbx_description
1 polymer ?
#
loop_
_entity_poly.entity_id
_entity_poly.type
_entity_poly.pdbx_seq_one_letter_code
_entity_poly.pdbx_strand_id
1 'polypeptide(L)'
;VVFSEDELDGLSKNMLDNYEKTTKDGKEAYIIKVSEANSSDIILYAKNENTRRTFKNIQDKICEPNAERMKEIINIRTEIAKASGYETFSDYQLKDYMAKDLKTVLNFLEDLKQRLKPIFKNHINKLLELKNDEKIKLNETTSDLGMWDYYYYNRIYMEKEYNIDYEEIKEYFPIDSSVSEIIKIFEELYSIKCIKNENPLVWHDDVQQYEVYDSKTNNFMGTFYLDLYRRESKYNGGETLPLRIYTKKEDGSEEYPVSVLLLNFSKSTTSVPTLLSSSDLIVFVHEFGHLLHSINIKSKWFANIESIYRSDYTEMPSQMQENFIWEPLILERISHHYQDYNKKLPKKLIDSLIETRNVSNYMYYITVLGISLGDIKLYSKGEMSKDFDITKYWSDIQSDVVMLDSDIFREFEHMADLMPSTYYTYLWSLVLAQDVYSKITENGIINPEIGMKYRETILKSDGTVEPMEHVKQFLGREPNNDAFIETLGI
;
A
#
# COMPACT_ATOMS: atom_id res chain seq x y z
N VAL A 1 -11.37 19.64 12.71
CA VAL A 1 -12.34 19.33 13.78
C VAL A 1 -11.71 19.68 15.12
N VAL A 2 -12.49 20.05 16.14
CA VAL A 2 -11.97 20.43 17.46
C VAL A 2 -12.50 19.48 18.52
N PHE A 3 -11.59 18.86 19.27
CA PHE A 3 -11.90 17.99 20.41
C PHE A 3 -11.21 18.53 21.66
N SER A 4 -11.92 18.48 22.79
CA SER A 4 -11.34 18.71 24.11
C SER A 4 -10.37 17.60 24.48
N GLU A 5 -9.48 17.86 25.45
CA GLU A 5 -8.56 16.84 25.96
C GLU A 5 -9.29 15.58 26.46
N ASP A 6 -10.41 15.74 27.16
CA ASP A 6 -11.25 14.63 27.65
C ASP A 6 -11.83 13.78 26.50
N GLU A 7 -12.16 14.40 25.36
CA GLU A 7 -12.65 13.69 24.16
C GLU A 7 -11.55 12.87 23.46
N LEU A 8 -10.27 13.14 23.79
CA LEU A 8 -9.08 12.49 23.23
C LEU A 8 -8.42 11.49 24.19
N ASP A 9 -9.10 11.07 25.27
CA ASP A 9 -8.60 10.00 26.15
C ASP A 9 -8.18 8.76 25.34
N GLY A 10 -6.98 8.28 25.61
CA GLY A 10 -6.32 7.18 24.91
C GLY A 10 -5.13 7.62 24.05
N LEU A 11 -5.08 8.87 23.59
CA LEU A 11 -3.91 9.40 22.90
C LEU A 11 -2.76 9.66 23.88
N SER A 12 -1.53 9.35 23.45
CA SER A 12 -0.34 9.68 24.23
C SER A 12 -0.07 11.19 24.21
N LYS A 13 0.67 11.69 25.20
CA LYS A 13 1.11 13.09 25.22
C LYS A 13 1.89 13.47 23.94
N ASN A 14 2.74 12.58 23.46
CA ASN A 14 3.51 12.79 22.23
C ASN A 14 2.60 12.92 20.99
N MET A 15 1.49 12.20 20.94
CA MET A 15 0.49 12.36 19.87
C MET A 15 -0.22 13.71 19.97
N LEU A 16 -0.63 14.11 21.17
CA LEU A 16 -1.31 15.40 21.41
C LEU A 16 -0.41 16.61 21.11
N ASP A 17 0.88 16.52 21.39
CA ASP A 17 1.85 17.58 21.14
C ASP A 17 2.04 17.88 19.62
N ASN A 18 1.59 16.98 18.74
CA ASN A 18 1.57 17.21 17.29
C ASN A 18 0.38 18.06 16.81
N TYR A 19 -0.60 18.34 17.67
CA TYR A 19 -1.80 19.10 17.33
C TYR A 19 -1.75 20.53 17.84
N GLU A 20 -2.33 21.45 17.07
CA GLU A 20 -2.45 22.85 17.48
C GLU A 20 -3.42 22.97 18.65
N LYS A 21 -2.97 23.61 19.74
CA LYS A 21 -3.79 23.84 20.94
C LYS A 21 -4.78 24.99 20.73
N THR A 22 -5.97 24.82 21.29
CA THR A 22 -7.07 25.80 21.27
C THR A 22 -7.92 25.66 22.55
N THR A 23 -9.10 26.26 22.57
CA THR A 23 -10.06 26.16 23.69
C THR A 23 -11.44 25.81 23.16
N LYS A 24 -12.10 24.83 23.80
CA LYS A 24 -13.49 24.43 23.54
C LYS A 24 -14.22 24.40 24.88
N ASP A 25 -15.34 25.14 24.98
CA ASP A 25 -16.15 25.23 26.20
C ASP A 25 -15.36 25.62 27.48
N GLY A 26 -14.34 26.47 27.32
CA GLY A 26 -13.48 26.92 28.42
C GLY A 26 -12.42 25.90 28.89
N LYS A 27 -12.29 24.76 28.20
CA LYS A 27 -11.27 23.73 28.43
C LYS A 27 -10.21 23.72 27.33
N GLU A 28 -9.01 23.22 27.65
CA GLU A 28 -7.98 22.94 26.64
C GLU A 28 -8.52 21.95 25.60
N ALA A 29 -8.24 22.25 24.34
CA ALA A 29 -8.71 21.51 23.19
C ALA A 29 -7.66 21.53 22.08
N TYR A 30 -7.87 20.69 21.06
CA TYR A 30 -6.91 20.50 19.98
C TYR A 30 -7.60 20.62 18.62
N ILE A 31 -6.97 21.33 17.70
CA ILE A 31 -7.40 21.44 16.31
C ILE A 31 -6.80 20.28 15.54
N ILE A 32 -7.66 19.40 15.04
CA ILE A 32 -7.25 18.22 14.28
C ILE A 32 -7.64 18.44 12.82
N LYS A 33 -6.63 18.56 11.95
CA LYS A 33 -6.82 18.58 10.50
C LYS A 33 -7.24 17.18 10.06
N VAL A 34 -8.37 17.07 9.37
CA VAL A 34 -8.82 15.78 8.82
C VAL A 34 -7.92 15.46 7.63
N SER A 35 -6.99 14.53 7.86
CA SER A 35 -5.99 14.05 6.91
C SER A 35 -5.70 12.59 7.25
N GLU A 36 -5.12 11.83 6.31
CA GLU A 36 -4.77 10.43 6.57
C GLU A 36 -3.81 10.30 7.77
N ALA A 37 -2.80 11.16 7.83
CA ALA A 37 -1.84 11.19 8.92
C ALA A 37 -2.51 11.28 10.30
N ASN A 38 -3.38 12.28 10.48
CA ASN A 38 -4.06 12.51 11.76
C ASN A 38 -5.22 11.53 12.00
N SER A 39 -5.65 10.79 10.97
CA SER A 39 -6.72 9.79 11.13
C SER A 39 -6.26 8.58 11.94
N SER A 40 -4.98 8.22 11.83
CA SER A 40 -4.43 7.06 12.54
C SER A 40 -4.53 7.21 14.06
N ASP A 41 -4.02 8.28 14.65
CA ASP A 41 -4.05 8.52 16.09
C ASP A 41 -5.48 8.44 16.66
N ILE A 42 -6.43 9.12 16.01
CA ILE A 42 -7.81 9.22 16.51
C ILE A 42 -8.54 7.89 16.39
N ILE A 43 -8.45 7.25 15.22
CA ILE A 43 -9.22 6.04 14.92
C ILE A 43 -8.62 4.80 15.62
N LEU A 44 -7.32 4.79 15.93
CA LEU A 44 -6.66 3.71 16.66
C LEU A 44 -6.73 3.84 18.17
N TYR A 45 -6.59 5.06 18.73
CA TYR A 45 -6.32 5.22 20.16
C TYR A 45 -7.40 5.97 20.94
N ALA A 46 -8.20 6.84 20.33
CA ALA A 46 -9.24 7.57 21.07
C ALA A 46 -10.28 6.57 21.60
N LYS A 47 -10.41 6.44 22.93
CA LYS A 47 -11.34 5.50 23.57
C LYS A 47 -12.79 5.93 23.38
N ASN A 48 -13.04 7.24 23.31
CA ASN A 48 -14.37 7.78 23.11
C ASN A 48 -14.89 7.47 21.69
N GLU A 49 -15.90 6.59 21.62
CA GLU A 49 -16.54 6.17 20.37
C GLU A 49 -17.09 7.36 19.56
N ASN A 50 -17.67 8.37 20.23
CA ASN A 50 -18.22 9.54 19.55
C ASN A 50 -17.12 10.39 18.91
N THR A 51 -15.92 10.43 19.48
CA THR A 51 -14.76 11.10 18.87
C THR A 51 -14.38 10.40 17.57
N ARG A 52 -14.21 9.06 17.61
CA ARG A 52 -13.90 8.25 16.41
C ARG A 52 -14.98 8.37 15.34
N ARG A 53 -16.25 8.21 15.72
CA ARG A 53 -17.42 8.32 14.84
C ARG A 53 -17.52 9.70 14.19
N THR A 54 -17.37 10.77 14.97
CA THR A 54 -17.39 12.15 14.46
C THR A 54 -16.27 12.37 13.45
N PHE A 55 -15.05 11.97 13.79
CA PHE A 55 -13.90 12.11 12.90
C PHE A 55 -14.11 11.36 11.58
N LYS A 56 -14.50 10.09 11.66
CA LYS A 56 -14.74 9.23 10.48
C LYS A 56 -15.86 9.76 9.58
N ASN A 57 -16.98 10.20 10.16
CA ASN A 57 -18.09 10.79 9.39
C ASN A 57 -17.69 12.07 8.65
N ILE A 58 -16.84 12.91 9.25
CA ILE A 58 -16.32 14.10 8.55
C ILE A 58 -15.39 13.65 7.42
N GLN A 59 -14.51 12.67 7.69
CA GLN A 59 -13.57 12.14 6.71
C GLN A 59 -14.27 11.55 5.48
N ASP A 60 -15.36 10.82 5.67
CA ASP A 60 -16.10 10.17 4.59
C ASP A 60 -16.89 11.16 3.71
N LYS A 61 -17.21 12.36 4.23
CA LYS A 61 -17.93 13.40 3.49
C LYS A 61 -17.05 14.36 2.68
N ILE A 62 -15.73 14.26 2.78
CA ILE A 62 -14.81 15.17 2.08
C ILE A 62 -15.04 15.18 0.56
N CYS A 63 -15.43 14.03 -0.01
CA CYS A 63 -15.60 13.85 -1.44
C CYS A 63 -17.08 13.86 -1.91
N GLU A 64 -18.05 14.15 -1.04
CA GLU A 64 -19.48 14.18 -1.39
C GLU A 64 -19.80 15.04 -2.64
N PRO A 65 -19.16 16.21 -2.86
CA PRO A 65 -19.38 17.00 -4.08
C PRO A 65 -18.94 16.34 -5.40
N ASN A 66 -18.24 15.20 -5.36
CA ASN A 66 -17.66 14.56 -6.54
C ASN A 66 -18.55 13.48 -7.17
N ALA A 67 -19.61 13.03 -6.50
CA ALA A 67 -20.48 11.97 -7.03
C ALA A 67 -21.09 12.32 -8.40
N GLU A 68 -21.64 13.53 -8.55
CA GLU A 68 -22.20 13.97 -9.84
C GLU A 68 -21.12 14.14 -10.92
N ARG A 69 -19.93 14.61 -10.55
CA ARG A 69 -18.77 14.70 -11.46
C ARG A 69 -18.34 13.31 -11.93
N MET A 70 -18.37 12.31 -11.05
CA MET A 70 -18.06 10.92 -11.41
C MET A 70 -19.02 10.40 -12.47
N LYS A 71 -20.33 10.68 -12.30
CA LYS A 71 -21.35 10.31 -13.29
C LYS A 71 -21.10 10.97 -14.65
N GLU A 72 -20.75 12.26 -14.66
CA GLU A 72 -20.37 12.98 -15.90
C GLU A 72 -19.14 12.35 -16.57
N ILE A 73 -18.09 12.07 -15.80
CA ILE A 73 -16.85 11.44 -16.28
C ILE A 73 -17.13 10.05 -16.90
N ILE A 74 -17.92 9.21 -16.23
CA ILE A 74 -18.28 7.88 -16.73
C ILE A 74 -19.08 7.96 -18.02
N ASN A 75 -20.02 8.91 -18.12
CA ASN A 75 -20.80 9.11 -19.35
C ASN A 75 -19.89 9.53 -20.51
N ILE A 76 -18.99 10.49 -20.32
CA ILE A 76 -18.02 10.93 -21.35
C ILE A 76 -17.12 9.76 -21.76
N ARG A 77 -16.60 8.99 -20.79
CA ARG A 77 -15.77 7.81 -21.07
C ARG A 77 -16.53 6.72 -21.83
N THR A 78 -17.82 6.55 -21.54
CA THR A 78 -18.69 5.65 -22.29
C THR A 78 -18.86 6.12 -23.73
N GLU A 79 -19.02 7.43 -23.97
CA GLU A 79 -19.07 7.99 -25.33
C GLU A 79 -17.78 7.74 -26.10
N ILE A 80 -16.61 7.93 -25.46
CA ILE A 80 -15.29 7.63 -26.04
C ILE A 80 -15.19 6.14 -26.42
N ALA A 81 -15.64 5.24 -25.55
CA ALA A 81 -15.63 3.81 -25.80
C ALA A 81 -16.51 3.44 -27.01
N LYS A 82 -17.75 3.94 -27.03
CA LYS A 82 -18.70 3.74 -28.15
C LYS A 82 -18.13 4.26 -29.47
N ALA A 83 -17.53 5.46 -29.46
CA ALA A 83 -16.88 6.03 -30.65
C ALA A 83 -15.68 5.19 -31.13
N SER A 84 -15.04 4.47 -30.22
CA SER A 84 -13.92 3.57 -30.51
C SER A 84 -14.36 2.14 -30.86
N GLY A 85 -15.67 1.85 -30.91
CA GLY A 85 -16.22 0.53 -31.27
C GLY A 85 -16.38 -0.45 -30.09
N TYR A 86 -16.35 0.04 -28.85
CA TYR A 86 -16.54 -0.75 -27.63
C TYR A 86 -17.87 -0.42 -26.94
N GLU A 87 -18.48 -1.38 -26.26
CA GLU A 87 -19.78 -1.18 -25.61
C GLU A 87 -19.66 -0.34 -24.33
N THR A 88 -18.65 -0.64 -23.51
CA THR A 88 -18.39 0.04 -22.24
C THR A 88 -16.96 0.56 -22.17
N PHE A 89 -16.70 1.50 -21.24
CA PHE A 89 -15.34 1.99 -21.02
C PHE A 89 -14.41 0.87 -20.52
N SER A 90 -14.94 -0.07 -19.72
CA SER A 90 -14.16 -1.23 -19.28
C SER A 90 -13.71 -2.11 -20.45
N ASP A 91 -14.57 -2.36 -21.45
CA ASP A 91 -14.16 -3.13 -22.63
C ASP A 91 -13.07 -2.43 -23.44
N TYR A 92 -13.15 -1.09 -23.53
CA TYR A 92 -12.13 -0.27 -24.19
C TYR A 92 -10.79 -0.31 -23.46
N GLN A 93 -10.83 -0.20 -22.12
CA GLN A 93 -9.64 -0.12 -21.27
C GLN A 93 -8.92 -1.47 -21.16
N LEU A 94 -9.65 -2.56 -20.91
CA LEU A 94 -9.06 -3.85 -20.54
C LEU A 94 -8.33 -4.56 -21.68
N LYS A 95 -8.54 -4.18 -22.94
CA LYS A 95 -7.89 -4.80 -24.10
C LYS A 95 -6.35 -4.77 -24.04
N ASP A 96 -5.80 -3.72 -23.43
CA ASP A 96 -4.37 -3.46 -23.31
C ASP A 96 -3.79 -4.01 -21.98
N TYR A 97 -4.67 -4.52 -21.10
CA TYR A 97 -4.34 -5.06 -19.78
C TYR A 97 -4.11 -6.57 -19.86
N MET A 98 -3.54 -7.15 -18.80
CA MET A 98 -3.19 -8.57 -18.70
C MET A 98 -4.45 -9.45 -18.63
N ALA A 99 -5.50 -8.97 -17.95
CA ALA A 99 -6.78 -9.67 -17.85
C ALA A 99 -7.59 -9.70 -19.16
N LYS A 100 -7.29 -8.83 -20.13
CA LYS A 100 -7.86 -8.71 -21.49
C LYS A 100 -9.35 -8.36 -21.61
N ASP A 101 -10.20 -8.82 -20.69
CA ASP A 101 -11.66 -8.64 -20.81
C ASP A 101 -12.38 -8.56 -19.46
N LEU A 102 -13.58 -7.95 -19.50
CA LEU A 102 -14.41 -7.70 -18.33
C LEU A 102 -14.84 -8.98 -17.59
N LYS A 103 -15.12 -10.06 -18.34
CA LYS A 103 -15.58 -11.31 -17.75
C LYS A 103 -14.45 -11.95 -16.92
N THR A 104 -13.23 -11.89 -17.41
CA THR A 104 -12.03 -12.36 -16.68
C THR A 104 -11.85 -11.60 -15.38
N VAL A 105 -11.92 -10.26 -15.41
CA VAL A 105 -11.81 -9.41 -14.20
C VAL A 105 -12.93 -9.68 -13.20
N LEU A 106 -14.19 -9.73 -13.65
CA LEU A 106 -15.33 -9.98 -12.76
C LEU A 106 -15.28 -11.37 -12.13
N ASN A 107 -14.91 -12.41 -12.89
CA ASN A 107 -14.75 -13.75 -12.33
C ASN A 107 -13.66 -13.79 -11.25
N PHE A 108 -12.53 -13.11 -11.50
CA PHE A 108 -11.44 -12.99 -10.54
C PHE A 108 -11.90 -12.32 -9.24
N LEU A 109 -12.52 -11.14 -9.33
CA LEU A 109 -12.97 -10.38 -8.16
C LEU A 109 -14.08 -11.10 -7.39
N GLU A 110 -15.03 -11.75 -8.08
CA GLU A 110 -16.12 -12.47 -7.43
C GLU A 110 -15.64 -13.78 -6.76
N ASP A 111 -14.64 -14.49 -7.30
CA ASP A 111 -13.99 -15.62 -6.62
C ASP A 111 -13.27 -15.16 -5.34
N LEU A 112 -12.50 -14.06 -5.43
CA LEU A 112 -11.86 -13.45 -4.26
C LEU A 112 -12.87 -13.04 -3.20
N LYS A 113 -14.00 -12.42 -3.60
CA LYS A 113 -15.07 -12.05 -2.68
C LYS A 113 -15.64 -13.25 -1.94
N GLN A 114 -15.88 -14.36 -2.64
CA GLN A 114 -16.40 -15.58 -2.02
C GLN A 114 -15.46 -16.16 -0.95
N ARG A 115 -14.15 -16.02 -1.14
CA ARG A 115 -13.12 -16.53 -0.20
C ARG A 115 -12.86 -15.57 0.97
N LEU A 116 -12.74 -14.27 0.70
CA LEU A 116 -12.37 -13.26 1.69
C LEU A 116 -13.51 -12.90 2.64
N LYS A 117 -14.75 -12.83 2.14
CA LYS A 117 -15.90 -12.36 2.93
C LYS A 117 -16.16 -13.22 4.18
N PRO A 118 -16.12 -14.57 4.15
CA PRO A 118 -16.26 -15.38 5.37
C PRO A 118 -15.15 -15.12 6.41
N ILE A 119 -13.90 -14.99 5.98
CA ILE A 119 -12.76 -14.71 6.85
C ILE A 119 -12.94 -13.37 7.54
N PHE A 120 -13.23 -12.33 6.74
CA PHE A 120 -13.39 -10.99 7.28
C PHE A 120 -14.60 -10.91 8.21
N LYS A 121 -15.71 -11.56 7.87
CA LYS A 121 -16.89 -11.63 8.76
C LYS A 121 -16.55 -12.28 10.10
N ASN A 122 -15.78 -13.36 10.11
CA ASN A 122 -15.33 -13.98 11.34
C ASN A 122 -14.46 -13.03 12.17
N HIS A 123 -13.57 -12.28 11.52
CA HIS A 123 -12.77 -11.25 12.19
C HIS A 123 -13.63 -10.13 12.79
N ILE A 124 -14.58 -9.59 12.03
CA ILE A 124 -15.54 -8.58 12.51
C ILE A 124 -16.32 -9.07 13.73
N ASN A 125 -16.72 -10.35 13.77
CA ASN A 125 -17.40 -10.91 14.94
C ASN A 125 -16.49 -10.90 16.18
N LYS A 126 -15.20 -11.24 16.05
CA LYS A 126 -14.23 -11.14 17.16
C LYS A 126 -14.07 -9.70 17.65
N LEU A 127 -14.06 -8.72 16.74
CA LEU A 127 -14.01 -7.30 17.12
C LEU A 127 -15.29 -6.85 17.82
N LEU A 128 -16.45 -7.35 17.38
CA LEU A 128 -17.74 -7.08 18.02
C LEU A 128 -17.81 -7.68 19.43
N GLU A 129 -17.23 -8.86 19.67
CA GLU A 129 -17.08 -9.45 21.01
C GLU A 129 -16.29 -8.52 21.93
N LEU A 130 -15.16 -7.98 21.46
CA LEU A 130 -14.37 -7.00 22.23
C LEU A 130 -15.16 -5.72 22.55
N LYS A 131 -15.93 -5.20 21.58
CA LYS A 131 -16.81 -4.05 21.79
C LYS A 131 -17.89 -4.34 22.82
N ASN A 132 -18.51 -5.53 22.76
CA ASN A 132 -19.52 -5.95 23.72
C ASN A 132 -18.95 -6.04 25.15
N ASP A 133 -17.76 -6.62 25.31
CA ASP A 133 -17.09 -6.70 26.61
C ASP A 133 -16.79 -5.32 27.22
N GLU A 134 -16.44 -4.33 26.40
CA GLU A 134 -16.26 -2.95 26.83
C GLU A 134 -17.59 -2.30 27.23
N LYS A 135 -18.63 -2.44 26.39
CA LYS A 135 -19.95 -1.84 26.62
C LYS A 135 -20.66 -2.41 27.86
N ILE A 136 -20.53 -3.71 28.12
CA ILE A 136 -21.07 -4.35 29.34
C ILE A 136 -20.51 -3.69 30.60
N LYS A 137 -19.22 -3.33 30.63
CA LYS A 137 -18.60 -2.63 31.78
C LYS A 137 -19.16 -1.22 31.99
N LEU A 138 -19.74 -0.63 30.95
CA LEU A 138 -20.40 0.68 30.98
C LEU A 138 -21.92 0.57 31.21
N ASN A 139 -22.47 -0.63 31.42
CA ASN A 139 -23.91 -0.91 31.45
C ASN A 139 -24.63 -0.52 30.14
N GLU A 140 -23.93 -0.62 29.01
CA GLU A 140 -24.45 -0.39 27.67
C GLU A 140 -24.53 -1.72 26.90
N THR A 141 -25.37 -1.76 25.86
CA THR A 141 -25.42 -2.87 24.90
C THR A 141 -25.20 -2.35 23.49
N THR A 142 -24.58 -3.16 22.64
CA THR A 142 -24.47 -2.88 21.21
C THR A 142 -24.69 -4.18 20.42
N SER A 143 -25.05 -4.03 19.15
CA SER A 143 -25.10 -5.13 18.20
C SER A 143 -24.38 -4.79 16.89
N ASP A 144 -23.76 -3.61 16.81
CA ASP A 144 -23.09 -3.12 15.61
C ASP A 144 -21.60 -2.84 15.84
N LEU A 145 -20.85 -2.88 14.74
CA LEU A 145 -19.48 -2.40 14.64
C LEU A 145 -19.46 -1.43 13.45
N GLY A 146 -19.13 -0.17 13.69
CA GLY A 146 -18.99 0.82 12.61
C GLY A 146 -17.56 0.85 12.06
N MET A 147 -17.36 1.47 10.90
CA MET A 147 -16.01 1.67 10.36
C MET A 147 -15.11 2.51 11.30
N TRP A 148 -15.70 3.37 12.14
CA TRP A 148 -14.99 4.11 13.19
C TRP A 148 -14.52 3.25 14.38
N ASP A 149 -15.02 2.02 14.49
CA ASP A 149 -14.65 1.08 15.55
C ASP A 149 -13.58 0.09 15.10
N TYR A 150 -13.51 -0.22 13.80
CA TYR A 150 -12.68 -1.31 13.27
C TYR A 150 -11.23 -1.24 13.76
N TYR A 151 -10.52 -0.16 13.47
CA TYR A 151 -9.09 -0.07 13.78
C TYR A 151 -8.80 -0.03 15.28
N TYR A 152 -9.68 0.59 16.08
CA TYR A 152 -9.56 0.62 17.54
C TYR A 152 -9.64 -0.80 18.14
N TYR A 153 -10.69 -1.55 17.79
CA TYR A 153 -10.82 -2.92 18.30
C TYR A 153 -9.83 -3.88 17.64
N ASN A 154 -9.44 -3.64 16.39
CA ASN A 154 -8.40 -4.41 15.74
C ASN A 154 -7.07 -4.28 16.51
N ARG A 155 -6.66 -3.06 16.89
CA ARG A 155 -5.48 -2.84 17.74
C ARG A 155 -5.57 -3.65 19.04
N ILE A 156 -6.70 -3.55 19.75
CA ILE A 156 -6.92 -4.29 21.01
C ILE A 156 -6.89 -5.82 20.77
N TYR A 157 -7.44 -6.28 19.66
CA TYR A 157 -7.38 -7.68 19.24
C TYR A 157 -5.93 -8.13 19.02
N MET A 158 -5.12 -7.32 18.33
CA MET A 158 -3.69 -7.61 18.12
C MET A 158 -2.92 -7.70 19.44
N GLU A 159 -3.16 -6.73 20.34
CA GLU A 159 -2.52 -6.66 21.66
C GLU A 159 -2.86 -7.90 22.52
N LYS A 160 -4.12 -8.34 22.51
CA LYS A 160 -4.58 -9.45 23.36
C LYS A 160 -4.23 -10.82 22.80
N GLU A 161 -4.47 -11.05 21.52
CA GLU A 161 -4.35 -12.39 20.92
C GLU A 161 -2.91 -12.73 20.56
N TYR A 162 -2.13 -11.74 20.12
CA TYR A 162 -0.77 -11.95 19.63
C TYR A 162 0.31 -11.39 20.56
N ASN A 163 -0.09 -10.76 21.68
CA ASN A 163 0.81 -10.14 22.65
C ASN A 163 1.79 -9.14 21.97
N ILE A 164 1.25 -8.30 21.10
CA ILE A 164 1.99 -7.26 20.38
C ILE A 164 1.75 -5.89 21.01
N ASP A 165 2.84 -5.18 21.28
CA ASP A 165 2.86 -3.74 21.43
C ASP A 165 3.61 -3.13 20.24
N TYR A 166 2.88 -2.48 19.34
CA TYR A 166 3.48 -1.88 18.14
C TYR A 166 4.39 -0.69 18.47
N GLU A 167 4.15 0.03 19.57
CA GLU A 167 5.03 1.13 19.98
C GLU A 167 6.35 0.57 20.54
N GLU A 168 6.30 -0.54 21.30
CA GLU A 168 7.53 -1.24 21.72
C GLU A 168 8.32 -1.78 20.51
N ILE A 169 7.64 -2.41 19.55
CA ILE A 169 8.28 -2.97 18.35
C ILE A 169 8.95 -1.87 17.52
N LYS A 170 8.32 -0.70 17.41
CA LYS A 170 8.83 0.47 16.67
C LYS A 170 10.20 0.93 17.18
N GLU A 171 10.49 0.78 18.47
CA GLU A 171 11.80 1.12 19.08
C GLU A 171 12.97 0.36 18.48
N TYR A 172 12.71 -0.74 17.76
CA TYR A 172 13.73 -1.58 17.12
C TYR A 172 13.99 -1.23 15.65
N PHE A 173 13.34 -0.22 15.08
CA PHE A 173 13.54 0.15 13.66
C PHE A 173 13.89 1.63 13.47
N PRO A 174 15.07 2.10 13.95
CA PRO A 174 15.56 3.42 13.59
C PRO A 174 15.79 3.53 12.08
N ILE A 175 15.23 4.58 11.47
CA ILE A 175 15.14 4.73 10.01
C ILE A 175 16.48 4.55 9.30
N ASP A 176 17.55 5.21 9.76
CA ASP A 176 18.85 5.24 9.05
C ASP A 176 19.46 3.84 8.92
N SER A 177 19.44 3.09 10.01
CA SER A 177 19.94 1.71 10.09
C SER A 177 19.06 0.71 9.36
N SER A 178 17.74 0.81 9.52
CA SER A 178 16.81 -0.15 8.91
C SER A 178 16.79 0.03 7.39
N VAL A 179 16.73 1.26 6.88
CA VAL A 179 16.83 1.55 5.44
C VAL A 179 18.17 1.10 4.88
N SER A 180 19.28 1.39 5.56
CA SER A 180 20.61 0.96 5.11
C SER A 180 20.73 -0.57 5.03
N GLU A 181 20.19 -1.30 5.99
CA GLU A 181 20.24 -2.76 5.98
C GLU A 181 19.30 -3.36 4.92
N ILE A 182 18.11 -2.78 4.72
CA ILE A 182 17.21 -3.18 3.62
C ILE A 182 17.90 -3.04 2.26
N ILE A 183 18.59 -1.91 2.02
CA ILE A 183 19.35 -1.71 0.78
C ILE A 183 20.39 -2.83 0.60
N LYS A 184 21.15 -3.19 1.65
CA LYS A 184 22.14 -4.28 1.58
C LYS A 184 21.53 -5.64 1.30
N ILE A 185 20.38 -5.96 1.89
CA ILE A 185 19.66 -7.21 1.61
C ILE A 185 19.36 -7.31 0.11
N PHE A 186 18.90 -6.23 -0.52
CA PHE A 186 18.62 -6.22 -1.95
C PHE A 186 19.89 -6.10 -2.82
N GLU A 187 20.97 -5.50 -2.34
CA GLU A 187 22.30 -5.59 -2.98
C GLU A 187 22.75 -7.05 -3.12
N GLU A 188 22.65 -7.82 -2.02
CA GLU A 188 22.98 -9.25 -1.97
C GLU A 188 22.06 -10.06 -2.89
N LEU A 189 20.74 -9.88 -2.77
CA LEU A 189 19.75 -10.64 -3.51
C LEU A 189 19.84 -10.41 -5.03
N TYR A 190 19.98 -9.15 -5.45
CA TYR A 190 19.94 -8.77 -6.86
C TYR A 190 21.32 -8.60 -7.49
N SER A 191 22.40 -8.89 -6.75
CA SER A 191 23.77 -8.71 -7.21
C SER A 191 24.03 -7.29 -7.74
N ILE A 192 23.61 -6.28 -6.98
CA ILE A 192 23.85 -4.86 -7.26
C ILE A 192 24.64 -4.22 -6.12
N LYS A 193 25.16 -3.01 -6.35
CA LYS A 193 25.86 -2.19 -5.37
C LYS A 193 25.32 -0.76 -5.43
N CYS A 194 24.86 -0.25 -4.31
CA CYS A 194 24.29 1.06 -4.10
C CYS A 194 25.29 1.93 -3.32
N ILE A 195 25.91 2.88 -3.98
CA ILE A 195 26.93 3.77 -3.40
C ILE A 195 26.27 5.11 -3.07
N LYS A 196 26.21 5.46 -1.78
CA LYS A 196 25.73 6.77 -1.35
C LYS A 196 26.68 7.87 -1.81
N ASN A 197 26.12 8.93 -2.38
CA ASN A 197 26.87 10.14 -2.69
C ASN A 197 26.94 11.04 -1.44
N GLU A 198 28.15 11.35 -0.99
CA GLU A 198 28.41 12.18 0.20
C GLU A 198 28.22 13.69 -0.07
N ASN A 199 28.21 14.13 -1.33
CA ASN A 199 27.99 15.54 -1.70
C ASN A 199 27.01 15.65 -2.88
N PRO A 200 25.74 15.26 -2.69
CA PRO A 200 24.78 15.21 -3.78
C PRO A 200 24.21 16.59 -4.09
N LEU A 201 23.88 16.83 -5.36
CA LEU A 201 23.11 18.01 -5.76
C LEU A 201 21.62 17.69 -5.60
N VAL A 202 21.02 18.14 -4.50
CA VAL A 202 19.64 17.79 -4.11
C VAL A 202 18.78 19.01 -3.86
N TRP A 203 17.45 18.82 -3.92
CA TRP A 203 16.47 19.88 -3.68
C TRP A 203 16.19 20.16 -2.20
N HIS A 204 16.68 19.31 -1.29
CA HIS A 204 16.52 19.47 0.16
C HIS A 204 17.62 18.70 0.91
N ASP A 205 18.09 19.22 2.04
CA ASP A 205 19.24 18.65 2.80
C ASP A 205 18.99 17.23 3.33
N ASP A 206 17.72 16.86 3.51
CA ASP A 206 17.33 15.51 3.95
C ASP A 206 17.32 14.46 2.82
N VAL A 207 17.51 14.88 1.56
CA VAL A 207 17.46 13.98 0.40
C VAL A 207 18.80 13.30 0.22
N GLN A 208 18.76 11.98 0.10
CA GLN A 208 19.94 11.16 -0.14
C GLN A 208 19.99 10.75 -1.62
N GLN A 209 21.19 10.66 -2.19
CA GLN A 209 21.42 10.17 -3.56
C GLN A 209 22.29 8.93 -3.52
N TYR A 210 21.97 7.95 -4.36
CA TYR A 210 22.74 6.72 -4.54
C TYR A 210 23.00 6.44 -6.03
N GLU A 211 24.18 5.93 -6.32
CA GLU A 211 24.55 5.36 -7.61
C GLU A 211 24.45 3.84 -7.54
N VAL A 212 23.84 3.22 -8.56
CA VAL A 212 23.65 1.77 -8.64
C VAL A 212 24.61 1.18 -9.67
N TYR A 213 25.31 0.13 -9.28
CA TYR A 213 26.23 -0.63 -10.11
C TYR A 213 25.87 -2.10 -10.10
N ASP A 214 26.11 -2.77 -11.22
CA ASP A 214 26.03 -4.23 -11.28
C ASP A 214 27.24 -4.85 -10.59
N SER A 215 27.04 -5.69 -9.58
CA SER A 215 28.14 -6.22 -8.76
C SER A 215 29.03 -7.22 -9.49
N LYS A 216 28.57 -7.80 -10.62
CA LYS A 216 29.36 -8.76 -11.40
C LYS A 216 30.21 -8.06 -12.45
N THR A 217 29.71 -6.99 -13.05
CA THR A 217 30.33 -6.30 -14.18
C THR A 217 30.94 -4.95 -13.81
N ASN A 218 30.60 -4.38 -12.65
CA ASN A 218 30.87 -3.00 -12.25
C ASN A 218 30.30 -1.94 -13.20
N ASN A 219 29.35 -2.32 -14.06
CA ASN A 219 28.69 -1.38 -14.96
C ASN A 219 27.73 -0.50 -14.15
N PHE A 220 27.75 0.80 -14.43
CA PHE A 220 26.75 1.73 -13.91
C PHE A 220 25.36 1.34 -14.44
N MET A 221 24.37 1.39 -13.56
CA MET A 221 22.98 1.02 -13.87
C MET A 221 22.04 2.20 -13.79
N GLY A 222 22.31 3.19 -12.94
CA GLY A 222 21.45 4.34 -12.76
C GLY A 222 21.67 5.03 -11.42
N THR A 223 20.84 6.02 -11.16
CA THR A 223 20.87 6.82 -9.93
C THR A 223 19.50 6.80 -9.29
N PHE A 224 19.43 6.77 -7.96
CA PHE A 224 18.19 7.03 -7.27
C PHE A 224 18.33 8.03 -6.13
N TYR A 225 17.22 8.66 -5.78
CA TYR A 225 17.10 9.57 -4.64
C TYR A 225 16.11 9.02 -3.61
N LEU A 226 16.43 9.16 -2.33
CA LEU A 226 15.52 8.87 -1.22
C LEU A 226 15.13 10.19 -0.56
N ASP A 227 13.84 10.52 -0.60
CA ASP A 227 13.26 11.67 0.09
C ASP A 227 12.20 11.16 1.08
N LEU A 228 12.63 10.85 2.30
CA LEU A 228 11.85 10.01 3.23
C LEU A 228 10.97 10.79 4.22
N TYR A 229 11.27 12.07 4.45
CA TYR A 229 10.67 12.83 5.54
C TYR A 229 9.55 13.75 5.06
N ARG A 230 8.50 13.86 5.88
CA ARG A 230 7.44 14.85 5.71
C ARG A 230 7.99 16.26 5.91
N ARG A 231 7.53 17.20 5.06
CA ARG A 231 7.73 18.65 5.24
C ARG A 231 6.63 19.43 4.53
N GLU A 232 6.48 20.71 4.87
CA GLU A 232 5.51 21.60 4.24
C GLU A 232 5.67 21.61 2.71
N SER A 233 4.54 21.62 2.00
CA SER A 233 4.46 21.66 0.52
C SER A 233 5.07 20.47 -0.24
N LYS A 234 5.58 19.43 0.44
CA LYS A 234 5.95 18.16 -0.21
C LYS A 234 4.69 17.35 -0.55
N TYR A 235 4.76 16.59 -1.65
CA TYR A 235 3.79 15.54 -1.97
C TYR A 235 3.50 14.65 -0.74
N ASN A 236 2.23 14.38 -0.50
CA ASN A 236 1.76 13.61 0.65
C ASN A 236 1.29 12.23 0.19
N GLY A 237 2.13 11.22 0.37
CA GLY A 237 1.91 9.83 -0.05
C GLY A 237 3.24 9.04 -0.05
N GLY A 238 3.17 7.78 -0.46
CA GLY A 238 4.32 7.01 -0.91
C GLY A 238 4.27 6.91 -2.43
N GLU A 239 5.37 7.26 -3.11
CA GLU A 239 5.43 7.18 -4.56
C GLU A 239 6.87 7.08 -5.05
N THR A 240 7.07 6.29 -6.10
CA THR A 240 8.33 6.21 -6.84
C THR A 240 8.15 6.75 -8.24
N LEU A 241 8.94 7.78 -8.56
CA LEU A 241 8.87 8.47 -9.85
C LEU A 241 10.17 8.31 -10.64
N PRO A 242 10.13 7.78 -11.89
CA PRO A 242 11.25 7.90 -12.80
C PRO A 242 11.39 9.35 -13.28
N LEU A 243 12.48 10.01 -12.91
CA LEU A 243 12.87 11.35 -13.43
C LEU A 243 13.49 11.26 -14.82
N ARG A 244 14.18 10.16 -15.09
CA ARG A 244 14.71 9.79 -16.40
C ARG A 244 14.63 8.28 -16.54
N ILE A 245 14.21 7.79 -17.69
CA ILE A 245 14.19 6.35 -17.99
C ILE A 245 15.42 5.96 -18.80
N TYR A 246 15.76 4.67 -18.78
CA TYR A 246 16.82 4.16 -19.64
C TYR A 246 16.47 4.42 -21.12
N THR A 247 17.42 4.94 -21.89
CA THR A 247 17.24 5.12 -23.34
C THR A 247 18.57 4.90 -24.06
N LYS A 248 18.52 4.11 -25.14
CA LYS A 248 19.64 3.98 -26.07
C LYS A 248 19.42 4.89 -27.28
N LYS A 249 20.29 5.87 -27.46
CA LYS A 249 20.22 6.83 -28.57
C LYS A 249 20.64 6.20 -29.89
N GLU A 250 20.30 6.86 -31.00
CA GLU A 250 20.65 6.41 -32.36
C GLU A 250 22.17 6.31 -32.59
N ASP A 251 22.95 7.18 -31.94
CA ASP A 251 24.42 7.17 -31.99
C ASP A 251 25.06 6.05 -31.15
N GLY A 252 24.24 5.25 -30.46
CA GLY A 252 24.66 4.15 -29.62
C GLY A 252 24.98 4.52 -28.17
N SER A 253 24.94 5.81 -27.81
CA SER A 253 25.10 6.25 -26.42
C SER A 253 23.89 5.88 -25.56
N GLU A 254 24.13 5.62 -24.28
CA GLU A 254 23.10 5.19 -23.32
C GLU A 254 22.87 6.29 -22.29
N GLU A 255 21.60 6.60 -22.03
CA GLU A 255 21.17 7.39 -20.88
C GLU A 255 20.66 6.45 -19.80
N TYR A 256 21.25 6.54 -18.62
CA TYR A 256 20.88 5.68 -17.49
C TYR A 256 19.70 6.26 -16.70
N PRO A 257 18.83 5.39 -16.15
CA PRO A 257 17.67 5.81 -15.40
C PRO A 257 18.03 6.62 -14.15
N VAL A 258 17.15 7.54 -13.80
CA VAL A 258 17.18 8.32 -12.57
C VAL A 258 15.80 8.25 -11.95
N SER A 259 15.68 7.78 -10.72
CA SER A 259 14.38 7.65 -10.04
C SER A 259 14.41 8.28 -8.66
N VAL A 260 13.26 8.73 -8.17
CA VAL A 260 13.10 9.25 -6.82
C VAL A 260 12.06 8.44 -6.08
N LEU A 261 12.35 8.09 -4.84
CA LEU A 261 11.42 7.49 -3.90
C LEU A 261 11.00 8.56 -2.89
N LEU A 262 9.72 8.87 -2.85
CA LEU A 262 9.09 9.87 -1.98
C LEU A 262 8.28 9.15 -0.90
N LEU A 263 8.62 9.39 0.37
CA LEU A 263 7.82 8.96 1.53
C LEU A 263 7.58 10.13 2.49
N ASN A 264 6.72 9.93 3.48
CA ASN A 264 6.29 10.98 4.41
C ASN A 264 6.43 10.59 5.88
N PHE A 265 7.54 9.96 6.23
CA PHE A 265 7.83 9.60 7.62
C PHE A 265 8.01 10.84 8.49
N SER A 266 7.51 10.74 9.73
CA SER A 266 7.63 11.81 10.71
C SER A 266 9.08 11.98 11.13
N LYS A 267 9.62 13.19 10.92
CA LYS A 267 10.95 13.55 11.42
C LYS A 267 10.88 13.74 12.93
N SER A 268 11.77 13.10 13.69
CA SER A 268 11.82 13.33 15.13
C SER A 268 12.26 14.74 15.45
N THR A 269 11.63 15.33 16.47
CA THR A 269 11.92 16.68 17.00
C THR A 269 12.66 16.63 18.34
N THR A 270 13.02 15.44 18.83
CA THR A 270 13.66 15.22 20.14
C THR A 270 14.95 14.40 20.01
N SER A 271 15.52 13.98 21.14
CA SER A 271 16.71 13.12 21.19
C SER A 271 16.49 11.68 20.71
N VAL A 272 15.26 11.28 20.40
CA VAL A 272 14.92 9.96 19.83
C VAL A 272 15.06 10.04 18.30
N PRO A 273 15.66 9.07 17.59
CA PRO A 273 15.66 9.09 16.12
C PRO A 273 14.25 8.86 15.55
N THR A 274 14.06 9.08 14.25
CA THR A 274 12.82 8.62 13.59
C THR A 274 12.78 7.09 13.62
N LEU A 275 11.69 6.55 14.15
CA LEU A 275 11.45 5.12 14.29
C LEU A 275 10.35 4.68 13.33
N LEU A 276 10.54 3.57 12.63
CA LEU A 276 9.61 3.03 11.63
C LEU A 276 8.69 1.98 12.26
N SER A 277 7.39 2.09 11.99
CA SER A 277 6.45 1.01 12.24
C SER A 277 6.62 -0.13 11.23
N SER A 278 5.98 -1.28 11.46
CA SER A 278 5.92 -2.35 10.46
C SER A 278 5.28 -1.89 9.16
N SER A 279 4.23 -1.06 9.22
CA SER A 279 3.62 -0.45 8.04
C SER A 279 4.58 0.48 7.29
N ASP A 280 5.39 1.27 8.00
CA ASP A 280 6.40 2.13 7.37
C ASP A 280 7.47 1.30 6.64
N LEU A 281 7.88 0.16 7.22
CA LEU A 281 8.81 -0.77 6.58
C LEU A 281 8.22 -1.37 5.29
N ILE A 282 6.95 -1.82 5.32
CA ILE A 282 6.22 -2.32 4.15
C ILE A 282 6.21 -1.28 3.04
N VAL A 283 5.78 -0.05 3.36
CA VAL A 283 5.69 1.03 2.38
C VAL A 283 7.08 1.35 1.81
N PHE A 284 8.13 1.35 2.63
CA PHE A 284 9.49 1.56 2.12
C PHE A 284 9.92 0.46 1.16
N VAL A 285 9.75 -0.83 1.49
CA VAL A 285 10.14 -1.92 0.57
C VAL A 285 9.28 -1.97 -0.68
N HIS A 286 7.99 -1.62 -0.58
CA HIS A 286 7.10 -1.50 -1.72
C HIS A 286 7.65 -0.49 -2.73
N GLU A 287 7.88 0.74 -2.28
CA GLU A 287 8.41 1.81 -3.14
C GLU A 287 9.83 1.51 -3.62
N PHE A 288 10.65 0.90 -2.76
CA PHE A 288 11.98 0.47 -3.18
C PHE A 288 11.94 -0.59 -4.28
N GLY A 289 10.88 -1.42 -4.32
CA GLY A 289 10.62 -2.35 -5.41
C GLY A 289 10.33 -1.67 -6.74
N HIS A 290 9.46 -0.65 -6.73
CA HIS A 290 9.24 0.20 -7.90
C HIS A 290 10.53 0.87 -8.37
N LEU A 291 11.34 1.36 -7.42
CA LEU A 291 12.62 2.01 -7.71
C LEU A 291 13.59 1.02 -8.37
N LEU A 292 13.76 -0.17 -7.80
CA LEU A 292 14.63 -1.20 -8.35
C LEU A 292 14.13 -1.72 -9.70
N HIS A 293 12.82 -1.82 -9.89
CA HIS A 293 12.24 -2.14 -11.19
C HIS A 293 12.63 -1.07 -12.22
N SER A 294 12.40 0.20 -11.89
CA SER A 294 12.73 1.35 -12.75
C SER A 294 14.21 1.40 -13.15
N ILE A 295 15.12 1.10 -12.22
CA ILE A 295 16.57 1.06 -12.48
C ILE A 295 16.98 -0.12 -13.37
N ASN A 296 16.24 -1.24 -13.34
CA ASN A 296 16.58 -2.45 -14.11
C ASN A 296 15.94 -2.50 -15.51
N ILE A 297 14.90 -1.69 -15.77
CA ILE A 297 14.30 -1.58 -17.10
C ILE A 297 15.35 -1.13 -18.11
N LYS A 298 15.47 -1.89 -19.22
CA LYS A 298 16.40 -1.60 -20.32
C LYS A 298 15.69 -1.68 -21.66
N SER A 299 14.83 -0.72 -21.94
CA SER A 299 14.17 -0.65 -23.25
C SER A 299 14.98 0.13 -24.29
N LYS A 300 14.85 -0.30 -25.55
CA LYS A 300 15.31 0.48 -26.70
C LYS A 300 14.38 1.66 -26.98
N TRP A 301 13.09 1.53 -26.69
CA TRP A 301 12.07 2.50 -27.11
C TRP A 301 11.24 2.96 -25.91
N PHE A 302 11.08 4.28 -25.77
CA PHE A 302 10.24 4.87 -24.72
C PHE A 302 8.83 4.27 -24.71
N ALA A 303 8.21 4.08 -25.89
CA ALA A 303 6.85 3.55 -26.01
C ALA A 303 6.67 2.14 -25.41
N ASN A 304 7.73 1.33 -25.35
CA ASN A 304 7.68 0.00 -24.75
C ASN A 304 7.71 0.05 -23.23
N ILE A 305 8.14 1.17 -22.65
CA ILE A 305 8.18 1.33 -21.19
C ILE A 305 6.77 1.65 -20.67
N GLU A 306 5.92 2.27 -21.47
CA GLU A 306 4.51 2.52 -21.09
C GLU A 306 3.74 1.22 -20.85
N SER A 307 3.96 0.15 -21.61
CA SER A 307 3.29 -1.14 -21.38
C SER A 307 3.75 -1.83 -20.09
N ILE A 308 4.94 -1.51 -19.59
CA ILE A 308 5.44 -2.01 -18.30
C ILE A 308 4.71 -1.31 -17.15
N TYR A 309 4.50 0.01 -17.26
CA TYR A 309 3.85 0.83 -16.22
C TYR A 309 2.31 0.88 -16.32
N ARG A 310 1.73 0.52 -17.47
CA ARG A 310 0.27 0.47 -17.69
C ARG A 310 -0.23 -0.95 -17.83
N SER A 311 0.06 -1.77 -16.84
CA SER A 311 -0.43 -3.15 -16.80
C SER A 311 -0.72 -3.61 -15.37
N ASP A 312 -1.51 -4.67 -15.28
CA ASP A 312 -1.92 -5.42 -14.08
C ASP A 312 -0.73 -6.14 -13.41
N TYR A 313 0.47 -5.89 -13.92
CA TYR A 313 1.75 -6.41 -13.47
C TYR A 313 2.57 -5.36 -12.71
N THR A 314 2.26 -4.06 -12.86
CA THR A 314 3.09 -2.95 -12.35
C THR A 314 3.35 -3.06 -10.85
N GLU A 315 2.34 -3.45 -10.07
CA GLU A 315 2.42 -3.61 -8.61
C GLU A 315 3.00 -4.96 -8.18
N MET A 316 3.14 -5.92 -9.08
CA MET A 316 3.59 -7.26 -8.71
C MET A 316 5.04 -7.24 -8.16
N PRO A 317 6.01 -6.53 -8.76
CA PRO A 317 7.36 -6.46 -8.20
C PRO A 317 7.44 -5.83 -6.81
N SER A 318 6.73 -4.73 -6.58
CA SER A 318 6.69 -4.04 -5.29
C SER A 318 6.01 -4.89 -4.23
N GLN A 319 4.83 -5.44 -4.52
CA GLN A 319 4.08 -6.32 -3.60
C GLN A 319 4.81 -7.65 -3.32
N MET A 320 5.61 -8.15 -4.27
CA MET A 320 6.46 -9.31 -4.02
C MET A 320 7.51 -8.96 -2.96
N GLN A 321 8.14 -7.78 -3.05
CA GLN A 321 9.15 -7.35 -2.08
C GLN A 321 8.58 -7.08 -0.69
N GLU A 322 7.31 -6.68 -0.57
CA GLU A 322 6.64 -6.55 0.73
C GLU A 322 6.72 -7.82 1.58
N ASN A 323 6.76 -8.99 0.95
CA ASN A 323 6.86 -10.26 1.68
C ASN A 323 8.13 -10.36 2.53
N PHE A 324 9.22 -9.69 2.15
CA PHE A 324 10.52 -9.79 2.83
C PHE A 324 10.46 -9.27 4.27
N ILE A 325 9.66 -8.24 4.56
CA ILE A 325 9.56 -7.70 5.92
C ILE A 325 8.82 -8.65 6.87
N TRP A 326 8.18 -9.70 6.35
CA TRP A 326 7.53 -10.74 7.14
C TRP A 326 8.42 -11.97 7.39
N GLU A 327 9.67 -11.94 6.93
CA GLU A 327 10.58 -13.06 7.08
C GLU A 327 11.42 -12.91 8.36
N PRO A 328 11.49 -13.93 9.24
CA PRO A 328 12.17 -13.82 10.53
C PRO A 328 13.62 -13.34 10.41
N LEU A 329 14.32 -13.88 9.41
CA LEU A 329 15.72 -13.56 9.13
C LEU A 329 15.88 -12.09 8.74
N ILE A 330 14.94 -11.53 7.99
CA ILE A 330 14.98 -10.14 7.53
C ILE A 330 14.68 -9.22 8.72
N LEU A 331 13.64 -9.49 9.50
CA LEU A 331 13.30 -8.73 10.71
C LEU A 331 14.46 -8.72 11.72
N GLU A 332 15.16 -9.83 11.91
CA GLU A 332 16.36 -9.89 12.76
C GLU A 332 17.50 -9.01 12.23
N ARG A 333 17.74 -9.02 10.91
CA ARG A 333 18.81 -8.22 10.29
C ARG A 333 18.55 -6.72 10.44
N ILE A 334 17.34 -6.27 10.08
CA ILE A 334 17.01 -4.84 9.98
C ILE A 334 16.67 -4.19 11.34
N SER A 335 16.50 -5.01 12.39
CA SER A 335 16.15 -4.51 13.73
C SER A 335 17.36 -4.24 14.62
N HIS A 336 17.25 -3.24 15.48
CA HIS A 336 18.07 -3.02 16.68
C HIS A 336 17.43 -1.90 17.50
N HIS A 337 17.49 -1.99 18.82
CA HIS A 337 16.89 -1.00 19.70
C HIS A 337 17.60 0.35 19.53
N TYR A 338 16.84 1.44 19.41
CA TYR A 338 17.40 2.77 19.13
C TYR A 338 18.42 3.27 20.16
N GLN A 339 18.37 2.77 21.39
CA GLN A 339 19.33 3.08 22.46
C GLN A 339 20.52 2.11 22.54
N ASP A 340 20.43 0.93 21.93
CA ASP A 340 21.47 -0.10 21.99
C ASP A 340 21.52 -0.91 20.69
N TYR A 341 22.54 -0.62 19.88
CA TYR A 341 22.75 -1.26 18.58
C TYR A 341 22.87 -2.79 18.63
N ASN A 342 23.29 -3.35 19.78
CA ASN A 342 23.45 -4.80 19.93
C ASN A 342 22.15 -5.50 20.36
N LYS A 343 21.13 -4.74 20.78
CA LYS A 343 19.85 -5.29 21.25
C LYS A 343 18.90 -5.47 20.07
N LYS A 344 18.92 -6.66 19.47
CA LYS A 344 18.01 -7.07 18.37
C LYS A 344 16.57 -7.24 18.86
N LEU A 345 15.61 -7.21 17.91
CA LEU A 345 14.22 -7.53 18.20
C LEU A 345 14.14 -8.97 18.73
N PRO A 346 13.58 -9.21 19.93
CA PRO A 346 13.49 -10.55 20.49
C PRO A 346 12.75 -11.52 19.57
N LYS A 347 13.27 -12.74 19.41
CA LYS A 347 12.65 -13.78 18.57
C LYS A 347 11.16 -13.97 18.85
N LYS A 348 10.74 -13.94 20.13
CA LYS A 348 9.33 -14.05 20.50
C LYS A 348 8.47 -12.93 19.88
N LEU A 349 8.97 -11.70 19.82
CA LEU A 349 8.27 -10.58 19.19
C LEU A 349 8.28 -10.70 17.66
N ILE A 350 9.35 -11.25 17.06
CA ILE A 350 9.38 -11.59 15.63
C ILE A 350 8.28 -12.62 15.32
N ASP A 351 8.25 -13.74 16.06
CA ASP A 351 7.27 -14.81 15.85
C ASP A 351 5.83 -14.25 15.99
N SER A 352 5.56 -13.47 17.05
CA SER A 352 4.27 -12.78 17.25
C SER A 352 3.94 -11.84 16.08
N LEU A 353 4.88 -11.00 15.63
CA LEU A 353 4.65 -10.06 14.52
C LEU A 353 4.30 -10.81 13.23
N ILE A 354 4.95 -11.92 12.93
CA ILE A 354 4.68 -12.70 11.73
C ILE A 354 3.28 -13.32 11.78
N GLU A 355 2.85 -13.82 12.94
CA GLU A 355 1.48 -14.35 13.12
C GLU A 355 0.39 -13.30 12.82
N THR A 356 0.73 -12.01 12.95
CA THR A 356 -0.22 -10.93 12.67
C THR A 356 -0.37 -10.53 11.22
N ARG A 357 0.48 -11.04 10.33
CA ARG A 357 0.52 -10.66 8.90
C ARG A 357 -0.85 -10.68 8.25
N ASN A 358 -1.58 -11.78 8.39
CA ASN A 358 -2.85 -11.98 7.69
C ASN A 358 -3.93 -11.05 8.24
N VAL A 359 -4.03 -10.96 9.58
CA VAL A 359 -5.01 -10.10 10.24
C VAL A 359 -4.79 -8.63 9.93
N SER A 360 -3.52 -8.22 9.82
CA SER A 360 -3.13 -6.84 9.47
C SER A 360 -3.58 -6.45 8.06
N ASN A 361 -3.74 -7.42 7.14
CA ASN A 361 -4.10 -7.17 5.75
C ASN A 361 -5.59 -7.33 5.44
N TYR A 362 -6.41 -7.86 6.36
CA TYR A 362 -7.83 -8.13 6.05
C TYR A 362 -8.61 -6.90 5.61
N MET A 363 -8.46 -5.77 6.32
CA MET A 363 -9.14 -4.53 5.94
C MET A 363 -8.66 -4.01 4.58
N TYR A 364 -7.36 -4.09 4.32
CA TYR A 364 -6.79 -3.70 3.04
C TYR A 364 -7.39 -4.53 1.90
N TYR A 365 -7.37 -5.87 2.00
CA TYR A 365 -7.92 -6.75 0.96
C TYR A 365 -9.40 -6.51 0.70
N ILE A 366 -10.21 -6.37 1.74
CA ILE A 366 -11.65 -6.15 1.61
C ILE A 366 -11.96 -4.76 1.05
N THR A 367 -11.21 -3.74 1.45
CA THR A 367 -11.37 -2.36 0.94
C THR A 367 -10.99 -2.29 -0.53
N VAL A 368 -9.82 -2.82 -0.90
CA VAL A 368 -9.36 -2.84 -2.31
C VAL A 368 -10.32 -3.67 -3.17
N LEU A 369 -10.82 -4.80 -2.68
CA LEU A 369 -11.83 -5.59 -3.38
C LEU A 369 -13.13 -4.82 -3.59
N GLY A 370 -13.61 -4.12 -2.56
CA GLY A 370 -14.81 -3.28 -2.63
C GLY A 370 -14.67 -2.18 -3.66
N ILE A 371 -13.55 -1.45 -3.65
CA ILE A 371 -13.26 -0.38 -4.63
C ILE A 371 -13.13 -0.97 -6.03
N SER A 372 -12.41 -2.08 -6.19
CA SER A 372 -12.23 -2.77 -7.49
C SER A 372 -13.55 -3.18 -8.12
N LEU A 373 -14.44 -3.78 -7.33
CA LEU A 373 -15.79 -4.15 -7.78
C LEU A 373 -16.64 -2.93 -8.09
N GLY A 374 -16.54 -1.86 -7.30
CA GLY A 374 -17.24 -0.60 -7.53
C GLY A 374 -16.81 0.07 -8.84
N ASP A 375 -15.49 0.26 -9.02
CA ASP A 375 -14.85 0.85 -10.19
C ASP A 375 -15.25 0.10 -11.47
N ILE A 376 -14.97 -1.21 -11.53
CA ILE A 376 -15.24 -1.99 -12.74
C ILE A 376 -16.74 -2.03 -13.08
N LYS A 377 -17.62 -2.18 -12.07
CA LYS A 377 -19.08 -2.26 -12.30
C LYS A 377 -19.66 -0.91 -12.73
N LEU A 378 -19.14 0.21 -12.21
CA LEU A 378 -19.55 1.55 -12.63
C LEU A 378 -19.19 1.81 -14.09
N TYR A 379 -17.93 1.55 -14.49
CA TYR A 379 -17.48 1.75 -15.87
C TYR A 379 -18.08 0.77 -16.88
N SER A 380 -18.55 -0.39 -16.42
CA SER A 380 -19.27 -1.37 -17.23
C SER A 380 -20.77 -1.12 -17.30
N LYS A 381 -21.32 -0.14 -16.58
CA LYS A 381 -22.75 0.17 -16.62
C LYS A 381 -23.18 0.79 -17.95
N GLY A 382 -22.24 1.46 -18.63
CA GLY A 382 -22.52 2.31 -19.78
C GLY A 382 -23.15 3.64 -19.37
N GLU A 383 -23.96 4.20 -20.26
CA GLU A 383 -24.51 5.55 -20.12
C GLU A 383 -25.55 5.61 -18.98
N MET A 384 -25.31 6.49 -18.02
CA MET A 384 -26.13 6.71 -16.84
C MET A 384 -27.07 7.89 -17.04
N SER A 385 -28.36 7.68 -16.75
CA SER A 385 -29.35 8.77 -16.79
C SER A 385 -29.09 9.80 -15.69
N LYS A 386 -29.67 10.99 -15.84
CA LYS A 386 -29.57 12.06 -14.85
C LYS A 386 -30.05 11.63 -13.46
N ASP A 387 -31.13 10.85 -13.41
CA ASP A 387 -31.78 10.37 -12.18
C ASP A 387 -31.09 9.12 -11.58
N PHE A 388 -29.99 8.65 -12.18
CA PHE A 388 -29.23 7.53 -11.63
C PHE A 388 -28.49 7.96 -10.36
N ASP A 389 -28.81 7.28 -9.25
CA ASP A 389 -28.17 7.47 -7.96
C ASP A 389 -26.87 6.67 -7.88
N ILE A 390 -25.79 7.31 -8.32
CA ILE A 390 -24.45 6.72 -8.34
C ILE A 390 -23.92 6.43 -6.91
N THR A 391 -24.28 7.26 -5.94
CA THR A 391 -23.93 7.09 -4.52
C THR A 391 -24.57 5.84 -3.94
N LYS A 392 -25.87 5.64 -4.19
CA LYS A 392 -26.56 4.42 -3.75
C LYS A 392 -26.00 3.18 -4.42
N TYR A 393 -25.76 3.22 -5.73
CA TYR A 393 -25.18 2.10 -6.45
C TYR A 393 -23.81 1.69 -5.91
N TRP A 394 -22.96 2.68 -5.64
CA TRP A 394 -21.67 2.45 -4.99
C TRP A 394 -21.82 1.87 -3.58
N SER A 395 -22.66 2.48 -2.75
CA SER A 395 -22.91 2.05 -1.37
C SER A 395 -23.44 0.62 -1.30
N ASP A 396 -24.28 0.20 -2.25
CA ASP A 396 -24.76 -1.19 -2.35
C ASP A 396 -23.63 -2.18 -2.63
N ILE A 397 -22.69 -1.82 -3.50
CA ILE A 397 -21.51 -2.65 -3.79
C ILE A 397 -20.60 -2.73 -2.57
N GLN A 398 -20.30 -1.59 -1.92
CA GLN A 398 -19.47 -1.56 -0.72
C GLN A 398 -20.10 -2.37 0.42
N SER A 399 -21.41 -2.24 0.64
CA SER A 399 -22.12 -2.97 1.69
C SER A 399 -22.08 -4.49 1.49
N ASP A 400 -22.10 -4.97 0.24
CA ASP A 400 -21.96 -6.41 -0.05
C ASP A 400 -20.54 -6.93 0.25
N VAL A 401 -19.50 -6.09 0.18
CA VAL A 401 -18.11 -6.53 0.31
C VAL A 401 -17.54 -6.21 1.70
N VAL A 402 -17.57 -4.93 2.08
CA VAL A 402 -16.90 -4.39 3.27
C VAL A 402 -17.65 -4.71 4.56
N MET A 403 -18.96 -4.97 4.50
CA MET A 403 -19.80 -5.36 5.66
C MET A 403 -19.81 -4.37 6.84
N LEU A 404 -19.16 -3.22 6.69
CA LEU A 404 -19.18 -2.08 7.61
C LEU A 404 -19.70 -0.89 6.82
N ASP A 405 -20.63 -0.15 7.40
CA ASP A 405 -21.19 1.04 6.77
C ASP A 405 -20.07 2.04 6.45
N SER A 406 -19.91 2.37 5.17
CA SER A 406 -19.01 3.40 4.71
C SER A 406 -19.47 3.95 3.36
N ASP A 407 -19.70 5.26 3.31
CA ASP A 407 -20.09 5.98 2.09
C ASP A 407 -18.82 6.40 1.32
N ILE A 408 -18.18 5.45 0.62
CA ILE A 408 -16.81 5.62 0.11
C ILE A 408 -16.76 6.17 -1.31
N PHE A 409 -17.20 7.40 -1.59
CA PHE A 409 -16.72 8.10 -2.81
C PHE A 409 -15.35 8.76 -2.60
N ARG A 410 -14.52 8.18 -1.73
CA ARG A 410 -13.23 8.75 -1.30
C ARG A 410 -12.12 8.55 -2.31
N GLU A 411 -12.13 7.42 -3.02
CA GLU A 411 -11.15 7.08 -4.07
C GLU A 411 -11.46 7.74 -5.41
N PHE A 412 -12.08 8.93 -5.37
CA PHE A 412 -12.48 9.64 -6.57
C PHE A 412 -11.28 9.92 -7.47
N GLU A 413 -10.11 10.29 -6.93
CA GLU A 413 -8.92 10.56 -7.75
C GLU A 413 -8.46 9.32 -8.53
N HIS A 414 -8.38 8.16 -7.86
CA HIS A 414 -8.04 6.90 -8.52
C HIS A 414 -9.05 6.52 -9.60
N MET A 415 -10.35 6.57 -9.29
CA MET A 415 -11.39 6.17 -10.25
C MET A 415 -11.61 7.20 -11.37
N ALA A 416 -11.43 8.49 -11.09
CA ALA A 416 -11.67 9.58 -12.02
C ALA A 416 -10.48 9.84 -12.93
N ASP A 417 -9.24 9.67 -12.47
CA ASP A 417 -8.05 10.06 -13.23
C ASP A 417 -7.03 8.93 -13.36
N LEU A 418 -6.50 8.41 -12.24
CA LEU A 418 -5.29 7.58 -12.24
C LEU A 418 -5.51 6.16 -12.79
N MET A 419 -6.60 5.51 -12.41
CA MET A 419 -6.85 4.09 -12.63
C MET A 419 -8.32 3.77 -12.99
N PRO A 420 -8.95 4.47 -13.95
CA PRO A 420 -10.34 4.22 -14.29
C PRO A 420 -10.52 2.81 -14.85
N SER A 421 -11.46 2.02 -14.29
CA SER A 421 -11.73 0.63 -14.68
C SER A 421 -10.56 -0.35 -14.44
N THR A 422 -9.56 0.06 -13.64
CA THR A 422 -8.31 -0.70 -13.46
C THR A 422 -7.90 -0.84 -12.01
N TYR A 423 -8.74 -0.46 -11.04
CA TYR A 423 -8.38 -0.60 -9.62
C TYR A 423 -8.17 -2.06 -9.17
N TYR A 424 -8.74 -3.02 -9.90
CA TYR A 424 -8.53 -4.47 -9.66
C TYR A 424 -7.07 -4.92 -9.78
N THR A 425 -6.22 -4.15 -10.48
CA THR A 425 -4.83 -4.51 -10.73
C THR A 425 -4.05 -4.67 -9.44
N TYR A 426 -4.38 -3.94 -8.37
CA TYR A 426 -3.76 -4.12 -7.05
C TYR A 426 -3.91 -5.54 -6.51
N LEU A 427 -5.10 -6.15 -6.64
CA LEU A 427 -5.33 -7.53 -6.21
C LEU A 427 -4.78 -8.53 -7.22
N TRP A 428 -4.86 -8.22 -8.51
CA TRP A 428 -4.33 -9.07 -9.57
C TRP A 428 -2.80 -9.24 -9.42
N SER A 429 -2.09 -8.11 -9.31
CA SER A 429 -0.65 -8.07 -9.03
C SER A 429 -0.32 -8.79 -7.73
N LEU A 430 -1.14 -8.65 -6.69
CA LEU A 430 -0.86 -9.25 -5.38
C LEU A 430 -0.90 -10.77 -5.45
N VAL A 431 -1.88 -11.33 -6.17
CA VAL A 431 -1.99 -12.77 -6.38
C VAL A 431 -0.77 -13.31 -7.13
N LEU A 432 -0.36 -12.63 -8.20
CA LEU A 432 0.87 -12.97 -8.94
C LEU A 432 2.12 -12.84 -8.05
N ALA A 433 2.19 -11.79 -7.23
CA ALA A 433 3.29 -11.54 -6.31
C ALA A 433 3.45 -12.66 -5.28
N GLN A 434 2.35 -13.18 -4.73
CA GLN A 434 2.40 -14.31 -3.80
C GLN A 434 2.87 -15.61 -4.49
N ASP A 435 2.48 -15.86 -5.73
CA ASP A 435 2.95 -17.02 -6.48
C ASP A 435 4.45 -16.93 -6.79
N VAL A 436 4.90 -15.76 -7.27
CA VAL A 436 6.34 -15.46 -7.48
C VAL A 436 7.13 -15.57 -6.17
N TYR A 437 6.57 -15.06 -5.07
CA TYR A 437 7.16 -15.15 -3.75
C TYR A 437 7.35 -16.60 -3.30
N SER A 438 6.34 -17.45 -3.50
CA SER A 438 6.41 -18.89 -3.17
C SER A 438 7.59 -19.58 -3.86
N LYS A 439 7.90 -19.18 -5.10
CA LYS A 439 9.06 -19.71 -5.83
C LYS A 439 10.39 -19.26 -5.24
N ILE A 440 10.46 -18.02 -4.75
CA ILE A 440 11.66 -17.49 -4.08
C ILE A 440 11.90 -18.24 -2.77
N THR A 441 10.87 -18.43 -1.96
CA THR A 441 11.00 -19.10 -0.66
C THR A 441 11.40 -20.58 -0.79
N GLU A 442 10.87 -21.30 -1.79
CA GLU A 442 11.31 -22.68 -2.13
C GLU A 442 12.82 -22.80 -2.38
N ASN A 443 13.46 -21.73 -2.87
CA ASN A 443 14.88 -21.70 -3.22
C ASN A 443 15.75 -20.97 -2.18
N GLY A 444 15.14 -20.49 -1.08
CA GLY A 444 15.77 -19.70 -0.03
C GLY A 444 15.62 -18.19 -0.26
N ILE A 445 15.04 -17.50 0.73
CA ILE A 445 14.64 -16.09 0.65
C ILE A 445 15.78 -15.11 0.31
N ILE A 446 16.99 -15.36 0.80
CA ILE A 446 18.19 -14.53 0.54
C ILE A 446 19.19 -15.21 -0.41
N ASN A 447 18.73 -16.16 -1.22
CA ASN A 447 19.60 -16.84 -2.19
C ASN A 447 19.89 -15.92 -3.41
N PRO A 448 21.15 -15.53 -3.67
CA PRO A 448 21.49 -14.65 -4.79
C PRO A 448 21.20 -15.26 -6.17
N GLU A 449 21.13 -16.60 -6.29
CA GLU A 449 20.83 -17.25 -7.57
C GLU A 449 19.38 -17.02 -8.00
N ILE A 450 18.42 -17.23 -7.10
CA ILE A 450 16.99 -16.98 -7.38
C ILE A 450 16.72 -15.48 -7.48
N GLY A 451 17.41 -14.65 -6.69
CA GLY A 451 17.34 -13.20 -6.79
C GLY A 451 17.87 -12.67 -8.13
N MET A 452 18.98 -13.20 -8.64
CA MET A 452 19.48 -12.88 -9.98
C MET A 452 18.50 -13.34 -11.07
N LYS A 453 17.92 -14.54 -10.93
CA LYS A 453 16.88 -15.02 -11.86
C LYS A 453 15.69 -14.04 -11.87
N TYR A 454 15.20 -13.64 -10.70
CA TYR A 454 14.12 -12.67 -10.57
C TYR A 454 14.48 -11.33 -11.23
N ARG A 455 15.66 -10.79 -10.95
CA ARG A 455 16.12 -9.54 -11.57
C ARG A 455 16.15 -9.63 -13.10
N GLU A 456 16.68 -10.72 -13.66
CA GLU A 456 16.82 -10.88 -15.11
C GLU A 456 15.50 -11.18 -15.83
N THR A 457 14.54 -11.85 -15.18
CA THR A 457 13.26 -12.21 -15.81
C THR A 457 12.14 -11.24 -15.53
N ILE A 458 12.06 -10.68 -14.32
CA ILE A 458 10.95 -9.82 -13.86
C ILE A 458 11.36 -8.35 -13.97
N LEU A 459 12.44 -7.93 -13.30
CA LEU A 459 12.80 -6.51 -13.23
C LEU A 459 13.41 -5.97 -14.53
N LYS A 460 14.18 -6.81 -15.23
CA LYS A 460 14.85 -6.45 -16.47
C LYS A 460 13.94 -6.71 -17.66
N SER A 461 12.95 -5.83 -17.84
CA SER A 461 12.13 -5.81 -19.05
C SER A 461 12.64 -4.76 -20.04
N ASP A 462 12.56 -5.09 -21.33
CA ASP A 462 12.73 -4.15 -22.44
C ASP A 462 11.38 -3.70 -23.03
N GLY A 463 10.28 -4.16 -22.43
CA GLY A 463 8.90 -3.86 -22.82
C GLY A 463 8.46 -4.47 -24.16
N THR A 464 9.23 -5.44 -24.69
CA THR A 464 8.88 -6.17 -25.93
C THR A 464 8.18 -7.50 -25.68
N VAL A 465 8.23 -7.99 -24.43
CA VAL A 465 7.63 -9.24 -23.98
C VAL A 465 6.40 -8.91 -23.13
N GLU A 466 5.30 -9.60 -23.38
CA GLU A 466 4.07 -9.45 -22.59
C GLU A 466 4.34 -9.75 -21.10
N PRO A 467 3.84 -8.94 -20.14
CA PRO A 467 4.10 -9.13 -18.72
C PRO A 467 3.83 -10.55 -18.18
N MET A 468 2.77 -11.21 -18.66
CA MET A 468 2.46 -12.59 -18.29
C MET A 468 3.59 -13.57 -18.63
N GLU A 469 4.27 -13.38 -19.75
CA GLU A 469 5.34 -14.29 -20.17
C GLU A 469 6.58 -14.16 -19.27
N HIS A 470 6.86 -12.96 -18.72
CA HIS A 470 7.88 -12.78 -17.69
C HIS A 470 7.57 -13.60 -16.44
N VAL A 471 6.32 -13.59 -15.99
CA VAL A 471 5.86 -14.38 -14.83
C VAL A 471 6.01 -15.88 -15.11
N LYS A 472 5.55 -16.36 -16.28
CA LYS A 472 5.67 -17.77 -16.66
C LYS A 472 7.12 -18.24 -16.75
N GLN A 473 8.00 -17.42 -17.32
CA GLN A 473 9.43 -17.74 -17.43
C GLN A 473 10.09 -17.84 -16.04
N PHE A 474 9.72 -16.96 -15.11
CA PHE A 474 10.23 -17.03 -13.76
C PHE A 474 9.73 -18.28 -13.01
N LEU A 475 8.42 -18.53 -13.04
CA LEU A 475 7.78 -19.66 -12.35
C LEU A 475 8.11 -21.02 -12.99
N GLY A 476 8.30 -21.04 -14.32
CA GLY A 476 8.39 -22.26 -15.12
C GLY A 476 7.02 -22.92 -15.41
N ARG A 477 5.92 -22.22 -15.13
CA ARG A 477 4.53 -22.65 -15.33
C ARG A 477 3.60 -21.44 -15.44
N GLU A 478 2.35 -21.67 -15.81
CA GLU A 478 1.28 -20.66 -15.65
C GLU A 478 1.11 -20.30 -14.16
N PRO A 479 0.83 -19.03 -13.83
CA PRO A 479 0.54 -18.63 -12.47
C PRO A 479 -0.81 -19.19 -12.00
N ASN A 480 -0.95 -19.32 -10.68
CA ASN A 480 -2.21 -19.70 -10.05
C ASN A 480 -2.42 -18.92 -8.73
N ASN A 481 -3.56 -19.17 -8.07
CA ASN A 481 -3.94 -18.43 -6.87
C ASN A 481 -3.63 -19.19 -5.56
N ASP A 482 -2.99 -20.37 -5.64
CA ASP A 482 -2.85 -21.27 -4.50
C ASP A 482 -2.02 -20.60 -3.39
N ALA A 483 -0.88 -20.02 -3.75
CA ALA A 483 -0.01 -19.30 -2.80
C ALA A 483 -0.73 -18.13 -2.12
N PHE A 484 -1.53 -17.37 -2.87
CA PHE A 484 -2.34 -16.29 -2.29
C PHE A 484 -3.39 -16.83 -1.32
N ILE A 485 -4.08 -17.92 -1.67
CA ILE A 485 -5.09 -18.54 -0.79
C ILE A 485 -4.46 -19.03 0.51
N GLU A 486 -3.27 -19.63 0.46
CA GLU A 486 -2.52 -20.01 1.66
C GLU A 486 -2.22 -18.79 2.55
N THR A 487 -1.90 -17.64 1.95
CA THR A 487 -1.71 -16.39 2.72
C THR A 487 -2.98 -15.85 3.37
N LEU A 488 -4.16 -16.33 2.98
CA LEU A 488 -5.41 -15.97 3.67
C LEU A 488 -5.65 -16.79 4.94
N GLY A 489 -4.81 -17.81 5.20
CA GLY A 489 -4.97 -18.73 6.34
C GLY A 489 -6.17 -19.68 6.20
N ILE A 490 -6.51 -20.06 4.96
CA ILE A 490 -7.55 -21.06 4.62
C ILE A 490 -6.96 -22.46 4.59
#